data_AF-A0A183VD42-F1
#
_entry.id   AF-A0A183VD42-F1
#
_cell.length_a   1.000
_cell.length_b   1.000
_cell.length_c   1.000
_cell.angle_alpha   90.00
_cell.angle_beta   90.00
_cell.angle_gamma   90.00
#
_symmetry.space_group_name_H-M   'P 1'
#
loop_
_entity.id
_entity.type
_entity.pdbx_description
1 polymer ?
#
loop_
_entity_poly.entity_id
_entity_poly.type
_entity_poly.pdbx_seq_one_letter_code
_entity_poly.pdbx_strand_id
1 'polypeptide(L)'
;MDDEQLRRLIASLSLLSDHGSFPLHTFSVLASAAPNDKLAEQLHQRWLSEESFAKIASIALLHVHHMGDMGDLALWSYCLAHLLSDYRSRHSLRKENRMMFR
;
A
#
# COMPACT_ATOMS: atom_id res chain seq x y z
N MET A 1 -6.41 10.41 12.38
CA MET A 1 -6.86 9.01 12.23
C MET A 1 -5.91 8.12 13.02
N ASP A 2 -6.42 7.16 13.78
CA ASP A 2 -5.57 6.19 14.48
C ASP A 2 -5.14 5.02 13.56
N ASP A 3 -4.10 4.28 13.94
CA ASP A 3 -3.51 3.23 13.09
C ASP A 3 -4.45 2.03 12.90
N GLU A 4 -5.28 1.74 13.91
CA GLU A 4 -6.22 0.63 13.87
C GLU A 4 -7.39 0.91 12.91
N GLN A 5 -7.89 2.14 12.89
CA GLN A 5 -8.89 2.62 11.93
C GLN A 5 -8.34 2.57 10.51
N LEU A 6 -7.11 3.06 10.30
CA LEU A 6 -6.48 3.04 8.99
C LEU A 6 -6.31 1.60 8.48
N ARG A 7 -5.82 0.70 9.33
CA ARG A 7 -5.68 -0.73 9.02
C ARG A 7 -7.00 -1.36 8.63
N ARG A 8 -8.07 -1.10 9.40
CA ARG A 8 -9.43 -1.60 9.09
C ARG A 8 -9.98 -1.07 7.78
N LEU A 9 -9.73 0.20 7.48
CA LEU A 9 -10.17 0.82 6.23
C LEU A 9 -9.44 0.20 5.03
N ILE A 10 -8.12 0.04 5.10
CA ILE A 10 -7.34 -0.64 4.05
C ILE A 10 -7.79 -2.08 3.84
N ALA A 11 -8.03 -2.83 4.94
CA ALA A 11 -8.58 -4.18 4.86
C ALA A 11 -9.98 -4.20 4.21
N SER A 12 -10.82 -3.22 4.53
CA SER A 12 -12.17 -3.12 3.94
C SER A 12 -12.09 -2.79 2.44
N LEU A 13 -11.19 -1.89 2.02
CA LEU A 13 -10.96 -1.55 0.62
C LEU A 13 -10.48 -2.78 -0.17
N SER A 14 -9.58 -3.57 0.43
CA SER A 14 -9.10 -4.85 -0.11
C SER A 14 -10.24 -5.87 -0.29
N LEU A 15 -11.11 -6.00 0.71
CA LEU A 15 -12.25 -6.93 0.64
C LEU A 15 -13.25 -6.50 -0.43
N LEU A 16 -13.48 -5.19 -0.59
CA LEU A 16 -14.36 -4.66 -1.65
C LEU A 16 -13.80 -4.92 -3.05
N SER A 17 -12.48 -4.90 -3.23
CA SER A 17 -11.87 -5.26 -4.53
C SER A 17 -12.00 -6.72 -4.90
N ASP A 18 -12.22 -7.62 -3.95
CA ASP A 18 -12.48 -9.04 -4.25
C ASP A 18 -13.90 -9.25 -4.80
N HIS A 19 -14.81 -8.31 -4.54
CA HIS A 19 -16.22 -8.35 -4.96
C HIS A 19 -16.55 -7.40 -6.12
N GLY A 20 -15.58 -6.65 -6.63
CA GLY A 20 -15.82 -5.65 -7.67
C GLY A 20 -14.59 -4.79 -7.98
N SER A 21 -14.81 -3.57 -8.48
CA SER A 21 -13.71 -2.63 -8.68
C SER A 21 -13.23 -2.07 -7.34
N PHE A 22 -11.91 -1.97 -7.18
CA PHE A 22 -11.33 -1.26 -6.04
C PHE A 22 -11.86 0.18 -6.02
N PRO A 23 -12.40 0.67 -4.90
CA PRO A 23 -13.04 1.99 -4.84
C PRO A 23 -11.98 3.10 -4.78
N LEU A 24 -11.41 3.41 -5.94
CA LEU A 24 -10.28 4.35 -6.12
C LEU A 24 -10.56 5.74 -5.54
N HIS A 25 -11.79 6.26 -5.71
CA HIS A 25 -12.16 7.54 -5.13
C HIS A 25 -12.14 7.52 -3.59
N THR A 26 -12.62 6.44 -2.97
CA THR A 26 -12.57 6.28 -1.51
C THR A 26 -11.12 6.23 -1.02
N PHE A 27 -10.24 5.57 -1.78
CA PHE A 27 -8.81 5.57 -1.48
C PHE A 27 -8.19 6.98 -1.62
N SER A 28 -8.55 7.77 -2.62
CA SER A 28 -8.07 9.16 -2.76
C SER A 28 -8.49 10.05 -1.58
N VAL A 29 -9.73 9.87 -1.10
CA VAL A 29 -10.19 10.56 0.12
C VAL A 29 -9.39 10.10 1.34
N LEU A 30 -9.09 8.80 1.43
CA LEU A 30 -8.24 8.27 2.51
C LEU A 30 -6.81 8.83 2.43
N ALA A 31 -6.23 8.91 1.24
CA ALA A 31 -4.88 9.42 1.00
C ALA A 31 -4.75 10.90 1.38
N SER A 32 -5.78 11.71 1.13
CA SER A 32 -5.79 13.12 1.55
C SER A 32 -6.07 13.34 3.05
N ALA A 33 -6.62 12.35 3.74
CA ALA A 33 -6.97 12.44 5.17
C ALA A 33 -5.96 11.76 6.11
N ALA A 34 -5.13 10.86 5.60
CA ALA A 34 -4.17 10.07 6.37
C ALA A 34 -2.75 10.67 6.32
N PRO A 35 -1.95 10.54 7.38
CA PRO A 35 -0.51 10.75 7.28
C PRO A 35 0.14 9.78 6.28
N ASN A 36 0.93 10.32 5.35
CA ASN A 36 1.50 9.57 4.23
C ASN A 36 2.41 8.40 4.64
N ASP A 37 3.17 8.58 5.72
CA ASP A 37 4.04 7.54 6.31
C ASP A 37 3.22 6.36 6.85
N LYS A 38 2.17 6.66 7.63
CA LYS A 38 1.28 5.63 8.20
C LYS A 38 0.50 4.90 7.11
N LEU A 39 0.02 5.63 6.09
CA LEU A 39 -0.65 5.03 4.94
C LEU A 39 0.29 4.12 4.15
N ALA A 40 1.52 4.56 3.90
CA ALA A 40 2.53 3.74 3.23
C ALA A 40 2.84 2.47 4.02
N GLU A 41 2.96 2.55 5.34
CA GLU A 41 3.19 1.39 6.20
C GLU A 41 2.03 0.38 6.14
N GLN A 42 0.78 0.86 6.20
CA GLN A 42 -0.38 -0.03 6.12
C GLN A 42 -0.53 -0.68 4.72
N LEU A 43 -0.21 0.06 3.65
CA LEU A 43 -0.12 -0.50 2.31
C LEU A 43 0.98 -1.56 2.21
N HIS A 44 2.15 -1.29 2.79
CA HIS A 44 3.30 -2.19 2.82
C HIS A 44 2.95 -3.52 3.50
N GLN A 45 2.39 -3.45 4.71
CA GLN A 45 1.96 -4.64 5.43
C GLN A 45 0.93 -5.44 4.62
N ARG A 46 -0.01 -4.76 3.96
CA ARG A 46 -1.05 -5.44 3.21
C ARG A 46 -0.53 -6.12 1.95
N TRP A 47 0.30 -5.47 1.14
CA TRP A 47 0.84 -6.09 -0.07
C TRP A 47 1.83 -7.22 0.23
N LEU A 48 2.50 -7.20 1.39
CA LEU A 48 3.33 -8.33 1.84
C LEU A 48 2.47 -9.52 2.27
N SER A 49 1.28 -9.27 2.84
CA SER A 49 0.37 -10.31 3.27
C SER A 49 -0.46 -10.93 2.14
N GLU A 50 -0.75 -10.15 1.09
CA GLU A 50 -1.71 -10.52 0.04
C GLU A 50 -1.15 -10.20 -1.35
N GLU A 51 -0.86 -11.26 -2.12
CA GLU A 51 -0.27 -11.17 -3.46
C GLU A 51 -1.19 -10.39 -4.43
N SER A 52 -2.50 -10.59 -4.34
CA SER A 52 -3.50 -9.86 -5.14
C SER A 52 -3.50 -8.36 -4.84
N PHE A 53 -3.20 -7.97 -3.60
CA PHE A 53 -3.25 -6.60 -3.15
C PHE A 53 -2.11 -5.75 -3.71
N ALA A 54 -0.94 -6.33 -4.01
CA ALA A 54 0.19 -5.59 -4.59
C ALA A 54 -0.20 -4.88 -5.90
N LYS A 55 -0.94 -5.56 -6.77
CA LYS A 55 -1.44 -4.98 -8.02
C LYS A 55 -2.44 -3.86 -7.75
N ILE A 56 -3.37 -4.07 -6.81
CA ILE A 56 -4.38 -3.09 -6.42
C ILE A 56 -3.74 -1.84 -5.84
N ALA A 57 -2.79 -1.99 -4.92
CA ALA A 57 -2.04 -0.90 -4.30
C ALA A 57 -1.32 -0.05 -5.36
N SER A 58 -0.71 -0.68 -6.37
CA SER A 58 -0.05 0.06 -7.46
C SER A 58 -1.02 0.93 -8.28
N ILE A 59 -2.23 0.43 -8.56
CA ILE A 59 -3.27 1.18 -9.28
C ILE A 59 -3.79 2.33 -8.42
N ALA A 60 -4.01 2.07 -7.12
CA ALA A 60 -4.47 3.06 -6.16
C ALA A 60 -3.47 4.22 -6.00
N LEU A 61 -2.17 3.91 -5.85
CA LEU A 61 -1.11 4.90 -5.80
C LEU A 61 -1.03 5.74 -7.08
N LEU A 62 -1.09 5.08 -8.25
CA LEU A 62 -1.09 5.75 -9.56
C LEU A 62 -2.29 6.70 -9.72
N HIS A 63 -3.46 6.29 -9.23
CA HIS A 63 -4.65 7.13 -9.27
C HIS A 63 -4.49 8.38 -8.40
N VAL A 64 -3.98 8.24 -7.17
CA VAL A 64 -3.72 9.39 -6.28
C VAL A 64 -2.70 10.33 -6.88
N HIS A 65 -1.63 9.81 -7.49
CA HIS A 65 -0.63 10.64 -8.17
C HIS A 65 -1.21 11.47 -9.31
N HIS A 66 -2.12 10.91 -10.11
CA HIS A 66 -2.76 11.64 -11.20
C HIS A 66 -3.80 12.66 -10.73
N MET A 67 -4.35 12.49 -9.53
CA MET A 67 -5.35 13.38 -8.95
C MET A 67 -4.74 14.50 -8.12
N GLY A 68 -3.53 14.29 -7.57
CA GLY A 68 -2.81 15.27 -6.78
C GLY A 68 -2.11 16.33 -7.63
N ASP A 69 -2.09 17.57 -7.13
CA ASP A 69 -1.06 18.53 -7.53
C ASP A 69 0.31 17.99 -7.05
N MET A 70 1.45 18.46 -7.57
CA MET A 70 2.81 17.88 -7.35
C MET A 70 3.26 17.63 -5.87
N GLY A 71 2.44 17.93 -4.86
CA GLY A 71 2.68 17.75 -3.43
C GLY A 71 2.60 16.33 -2.84
N ASP A 72 1.96 15.36 -3.51
CA ASP A 72 1.81 13.99 -2.95
C ASP A 72 2.98 13.04 -3.23
N LEU A 73 4.17 13.58 -3.51
CA LEU A 73 5.44 12.84 -3.63
C LEU A 73 5.81 12.07 -2.35
N ALA A 74 5.31 12.50 -1.19
CA ALA A 74 5.67 11.89 0.09
C ALA A 74 5.19 10.44 0.21
N LEU A 75 3.91 10.16 -0.10
CA LEU A 75 3.37 8.79 -0.07
C LEU A 75 4.16 7.85 -0.97
N TRP A 76 4.46 8.31 -2.19
CA TRP A 76 5.26 7.57 -3.16
C TRP A 76 6.67 7.31 -2.67
N SER A 77 7.31 8.32 -2.08
CA SER A 77 8.66 8.19 -1.53
C SER A 77 8.71 7.17 -0.40
N TYR A 78 7.71 7.16 0.49
CA TYR A 78 7.60 6.15 1.54
C TYR A 78 7.36 4.75 0.96
N CYS A 79 6.41 4.59 0.04
CA CYS A 79 6.16 3.30 -0.62
C CYS A 79 7.41 2.79 -1.37
N LEU A 80 8.15 3.67 -2.05
CA LEU A 80 9.41 3.33 -2.70
C LEU A 80 10.48 2.92 -1.69
N ALA A 81 10.58 3.61 -0.55
CA ALA A 81 11.51 3.25 0.51
C ALA A 81 11.22 1.84 1.05
N HIS A 82 9.94 1.50 1.26
CA HIS A 82 9.53 0.14 1.63
C HIS A 82 9.94 -0.89 0.57
N LEU A 83 9.66 -0.65 -0.71
CA LEU A 83 10.05 -1.54 -1.81
C LEU A 83 11.57 -1.73 -1.91
N LEU A 84 12.35 -0.67 -1.74
CA LEU A 84 13.82 -0.75 -1.74
C LEU A 84 14.34 -1.53 -0.52
N SER A 85 13.69 -1.37 0.63
CA SER A 85 14.01 -2.14 1.85
C SER A 85 13.73 -3.63 1.65
N ASP A 86 12.56 -3.98 1.09
CA ASP A 86 12.18 -5.35 0.76
C ASP A 86 13.15 -5.95 -0.26
N TYR A 87 13.51 -5.18 -1.29
CA TYR A 87 14.48 -5.60 -2.29
C TYR A 87 15.85 -5.85 -1.66
N ARG A 88 16.34 -4.97 -0.78
CA ARG A 88 17.63 -5.13 -0.09
C ARG A 88 17.65 -6.37 0.82
N SER A 89 16.54 -6.65 1.49
CA SER A 89 16.41 -7.77 2.44
C SER A 89 16.00 -9.11 1.79
N ARG A 90 15.68 -9.13 0.49
CA ARG A 90 15.23 -10.33 -0.23
C ARG A 90 16.14 -11.56 -0.04
N HIS A 91 17.45 -11.36 0.02
CA HIS A 91 18.41 -12.47 0.10
C HIS A 91 18.47 -13.07 1.52
N SER A 92 18.37 -12.25 2.56
CA SER A 92 18.27 -12.73 3.94
C SER A 92 16.91 -13.41 4.16
N LEU A 93 15.82 -12.80 3.68
CA LEU A 93 14.47 -13.36 3.81
C LEU A 93 14.32 -14.70 3.08
N ARG A 94 14.88 -14.86 1.87
CA ARG A 94 14.92 -16.16 1.17
C ARG A 94 15.76 -17.21 1.86
N LYS A 95 16.78 -16.81 2.62
CA LYS A 95 17.65 -17.73 3.37
C LYS A 95 16.94 -18.25 4.62
N GLU A 96 16.18 -17.40 5.30
CA GLU A 96 15.37 -17.76 6.47
C GLU A 96 14.09 -18.50 6.08
N ASN A 97 13.47 -18.12 4.97
CA ASN A 97 12.20 -18.68 4.54
C ASN A 97 12.14 -18.74 3.00
N ARG A 98 12.55 -19.89 2.44
CA ARG A 98 12.67 -20.12 0.99
C ARG A 98 11.38 -19.83 0.19
N MET A 99 10.22 -19.83 0.85
CA MET A 99 8.90 -19.66 0.24
C MET A 99 8.34 -18.23 0.32
N MET A 100 8.98 -17.29 1.03
CA MET A 100 8.43 -15.96 1.30
C MET A 100 8.58 -14.93 0.17
N PHE A 101 9.39 -15.21 -0.84
CA PHE A 101 9.48 -14.38 -2.04
C PHE A 101 9.14 -15.26 -3.25
N ARG A 102 7.89 -15.19 -3.69
CA ARG A 102 7.47 -15.71 -4.99
C ARG A 102 7.71 -14.66 -6.06
#